data_AF-A0A3D2EHR5-F1
#
_entry.id   AF-A0A3D2EHR5-F1
#
_cell.length_a   1.000
_cell.length_b   1.000
_cell.length_c   1.000
_cell.angle_alpha   90.00
_cell.angle_beta   90.00
_cell.angle_gamma   90.00
#
_symmetry.space_group_name_H-M   'P 1'
#
loop_
_entity.id
_entity.type
_entity.pdbx_description
1 polymer ?
#
loop_
_entity_poly.entity_id
_entity_poly.type
_entity_poly.pdbx_seq_one_letter_code
_entity_poly.pdbx_strand_id
1 'polypeptide(L)'
;MKLDARAEGTMIKSIVITMPEPVAGESLPDITQVTQSISGTKVKSLEWYEGTDVSVTTGIKVTGNRAKANTQYTVVIKCDAEDGYFFGSNSERPDVRLNNKAAYLEWDTYWCKITYIFPATGSETTHTIKAVNITIDPPVAGKKFADTCIVSTLGVKVEKIEWLAALTDVTGQAAGEKSVYQVRIYLKPEDNYEFSSVQSTVNGNVASFSYDNNYVNYVFPATGLDQTKIINSVIIEVAPPVAGQNLVDTCIVSTSGVKVSSVQWLYTDDRGYASGKAEYNTEYKVQVGLEPETAYKFAPISKIKATVNGQDKTELLEGNSGNIYVRYTFPATDPEPSGEGVKIIDGNDATYKPGSNEALTFRGNGERTAFRYVKVDGDIVDPANYDVREGSTIITFKPEYLKTLSNGTHTIEMFWNINGAEKSATASFHIGEKSGEVVPGNTGTTQPANNTESEPRHVCSFEWVITLDPTTGADGLEEYKCTGCGVVQESHPIPASVAVVKDFYGKVKEAPEKGSIAYDSGKLFTISDYILKKMAERNDVAVTVMFEYQNKKYQIIFPAGLDYSAVLNDEESMYGYFGAAAKLGLKVSGQ
;
A
#
# COMPACT_ATOMS: atom_id res chain seq x y z
N MET A 1 -58.68 -0.74 87.91
CA MET A 1 -59.13 -1.24 86.60
C MET A 1 -58.65 -0.26 85.54
N LYS A 2 -57.49 -0.55 84.92
CA LYS A 2 -57.03 0.10 83.68
C LYS A 2 -56.79 -1.05 82.72
N LEU A 3 -57.69 -1.20 81.76
CA LEU A 3 -57.48 -2.02 80.57
C LEU A 3 -56.34 -1.34 79.81
N ASP A 4 -55.18 -2.00 79.70
CA ASP A 4 -54.24 -1.66 78.66
C ASP A 4 -54.78 -2.20 77.33
N ALA A 5 -54.96 -1.28 76.39
CA ALA A 5 -55.48 -1.54 75.07
C ALA A 5 -54.59 -2.56 74.35
N ARG A 6 -55.15 -3.75 74.07
CA ARG A 6 -54.63 -4.68 73.06
C ARG A 6 -54.44 -3.89 71.76
N ALA A 7 -53.21 -3.86 71.24
CA ALA A 7 -53.02 -3.55 69.83
C ALA A 7 -53.83 -4.55 69.01
N GLU A 8 -54.77 -4.06 68.19
CA GLU A 8 -55.62 -4.85 67.30
C GLU A 8 -54.78 -5.41 66.14
N GLY A 9 -54.02 -6.48 66.40
CA GLY A 9 -53.38 -7.26 65.35
C GLY A 9 -54.33 -8.28 64.73
N THR A 10 -54.09 -8.67 63.48
CA THR A 10 -54.75 -9.80 62.82
C THR A 10 -53.96 -11.08 63.07
N MET A 11 -54.60 -12.09 63.65
CA MET A 11 -53.96 -13.37 63.92
C MET A 11 -53.78 -14.19 62.63
N ILE A 12 -52.57 -14.70 62.42
CA ILE A 12 -52.25 -15.64 61.34
C ILE A 12 -52.69 -17.05 61.76
N LYS A 13 -53.76 -17.57 61.13
CA LYS A 13 -54.34 -18.88 61.46
C LYS A 13 -53.77 -20.04 60.66
N SER A 14 -53.20 -19.77 59.49
CA SER A 14 -52.58 -20.78 58.63
C SER A 14 -51.37 -20.20 57.91
N ILE A 15 -50.39 -21.04 57.60
CA ILE A 15 -49.21 -20.73 56.80
C ILE A 15 -49.08 -21.83 55.75
N VAL A 16 -49.19 -21.48 54.46
CA VAL A 16 -49.01 -22.42 53.35
C VAL A 16 -47.81 -21.96 52.53
N ILE A 17 -46.82 -22.84 52.43
CA ILE A 17 -45.58 -22.64 51.69
C ILE A 17 -45.49 -23.69 50.59
N THR A 18 -45.12 -23.26 49.39
CA THR A 18 -44.80 -24.14 48.27
C THR A 18 -43.38 -23.88 47.79
N MET A 19 -42.58 -24.93 47.62
CA MET A 19 -41.22 -24.87 47.09
C MET A 19 -40.85 -26.17 46.35
N PRO A 20 -39.89 -26.15 45.42
CA PRO A 20 -39.39 -27.37 44.78
C PRO A 20 -38.85 -28.38 45.80
N GLU A 21 -38.98 -29.68 45.50
CA GLU A 21 -38.32 -30.73 46.30
C GLU A 21 -36.83 -30.83 45.90
N PRO A 22 -35.93 -31.25 46.81
CA PRO A 22 -34.52 -31.44 46.47
C PRO A 22 -34.36 -32.59 45.46
N VAL A 23 -33.60 -32.37 44.39
CA VAL A 23 -33.29 -33.36 43.34
C VAL A 23 -31.80 -33.66 43.34
N ALA A 24 -31.42 -34.94 43.38
CA ALA A 24 -30.02 -35.36 43.39
C ALA A 24 -29.25 -34.76 42.21
N GLY A 25 -28.09 -34.17 42.48
CA GLY A 25 -27.27 -33.48 41.49
C GLY A 25 -27.72 -32.05 41.15
N GLU A 26 -28.90 -31.60 41.56
CA GLU A 26 -29.34 -30.21 41.38
C GLU A 26 -29.01 -29.35 42.61
N SER A 27 -28.99 -28.02 42.42
CA SER A 27 -28.84 -27.08 43.55
C SER A 27 -30.04 -27.18 44.48
N LEU A 28 -29.80 -27.17 45.80
CA LEU A 28 -30.87 -27.14 46.79
C LEU A 28 -31.71 -25.86 46.62
N PRO A 29 -33.05 -25.95 46.70
CA PRO A 29 -33.91 -24.80 46.45
C PRO A 29 -33.62 -23.61 47.38
N ASP A 30 -33.58 -22.41 46.84
CA ASP A 30 -33.31 -21.20 47.62
C ASP A 30 -34.59 -20.44 48.00
N ILE A 31 -34.42 -19.35 48.77
CA ILE A 31 -35.52 -18.50 49.24
C ILE A 31 -36.34 -17.87 48.10
N THR A 32 -35.75 -17.65 46.91
CA THR A 32 -36.44 -17.05 45.76
C THR A 32 -37.45 -18.01 45.12
N GLN A 33 -37.27 -19.31 45.34
CA GLN A 33 -38.15 -20.36 44.83
C GLN A 33 -39.27 -20.71 45.82
N VAL A 34 -39.33 -20.03 46.97
CA VAL A 34 -40.39 -20.18 47.96
C VAL A 34 -41.56 -19.28 47.60
N THR A 35 -42.72 -19.88 47.37
CA THR A 35 -43.98 -19.15 47.17
C THR A 35 -44.87 -19.30 48.39
N GLN A 36 -45.31 -18.17 48.93
CA GLN A 36 -46.16 -18.10 50.11
C GLN A 36 -47.59 -17.75 49.69
N SER A 37 -48.58 -18.46 50.24
CA SER A 37 -49.98 -18.30 49.83
C SER A 37 -50.83 -17.44 50.78
N ILE A 38 -50.24 -16.78 51.78
CA ILE A 38 -51.00 -16.14 52.88
C ILE A 38 -50.47 -14.75 53.23
N SER A 39 -51.38 -13.77 53.28
CA SER A 39 -51.12 -12.38 53.66
C SER A 39 -50.73 -12.23 55.13
N GLY A 40 -49.79 -11.33 55.44
CA GLY A 40 -49.43 -10.97 56.80
C GLY A 40 -48.18 -11.64 57.36
N THR A 41 -47.43 -12.39 56.55
CA THR A 41 -46.17 -13.02 56.94
C THR A 41 -45.18 -12.98 55.80
N LYS A 42 -43.90 -12.83 56.14
CA LYS A 42 -42.79 -12.75 55.19
C LYS A 42 -41.70 -13.76 55.53
N VAL A 43 -41.25 -14.51 54.52
CA VAL A 43 -40.09 -15.41 54.67
C VAL A 43 -38.82 -14.57 54.81
N LYS A 44 -38.07 -14.80 55.89
CA LYS A 44 -36.85 -14.08 56.25
C LYS A 44 -35.59 -14.81 55.81
N SER A 45 -35.56 -16.12 56.02
CA SER A 45 -34.41 -16.95 55.69
C SER A 45 -34.82 -18.40 55.47
N LEU A 46 -34.04 -19.11 54.65
CA LEU A 46 -34.19 -20.54 54.41
C LEU A 46 -32.84 -21.21 54.58
N GLU A 47 -32.82 -22.30 55.34
CA GLU A 47 -31.62 -23.09 55.60
C GLU A 47 -31.86 -24.57 55.30
N TRP A 48 -30.86 -25.23 54.73
CA TRP A 48 -30.87 -26.66 54.48
C TRP A 48 -29.87 -27.40 55.34
N TYR A 49 -30.29 -28.57 55.82
CA TYR A 49 -29.47 -29.49 56.61
C TYR A 49 -29.51 -30.88 55.98
N GLU A 50 -28.38 -31.55 55.94
CA GLU A 50 -28.28 -32.95 55.54
C GLU A 50 -28.72 -33.86 56.71
N GLY A 51 -29.61 -34.82 56.43
CA GLY A 51 -30.25 -35.65 57.44
C GLY A 51 -31.40 -34.94 58.16
N THR A 52 -31.70 -35.41 59.38
CA THR A 52 -32.79 -34.89 60.23
C THR A 52 -32.31 -33.96 61.35
N ASP A 53 -31.00 -33.90 61.59
CA ASP A 53 -30.41 -33.08 62.64
C ASP A 53 -30.20 -31.63 62.17
N VAL A 54 -30.94 -30.70 62.79
CA VAL A 54 -30.87 -29.25 62.55
C VAL A 54 -30.19 -28.49 63.71
N SER A 55 -29.51 -29.22 64.60
CA SER A 55 -28.71 -28.66 65.69
C SER A 55 -27.60 -27.74 65.16
N VAL A 56 -27.37 -26.62 65.83
CA VAL A 56 -26.27 -25.69 65.51
C VAL A 56 -24.89 -26.33 65.71
N THR A 57 -24.80 -27.36 66.57
CA THR A 57 -23.52 -27.98 66.96
C THR A 57 -23.20 -29.27 66.20
N THR A 58 -24.23 -29.99 65.73
CA THR A 58 -24.08 -31.33 65.14
C THR A 58 -24.75 -31.48 63.78
N GLY A 59 -25.66 -30.57 63.41
CA GLY A 59 -26.32 -30.57 62.11
C GLY A 59 -25.37 -30.11 61.00
N ILE A 60 -25.45 -30.78 59.85
CA ILE A 60 -24.62 -30.47 58.67
C ILE A 60 -25.38 -29.48 57.79
N LYS A 61 -25.08 -28.20 57.92
CA LYS A 61 -25.69 -27.13 57.10
C LYS A 61 -25.14 -27.15 55.68
N VAL A 62 -26.03 -27.20 54.70
CA VAL A 62 -25.72 -27.34 53.26
C VAL A 62 -26.45 -26.31 52.38
N THR A 63 -26.95 -25.22 52.96
CA THR A 63 -27.61 -24.16 52.21
C THR A 63 -26.73 -23.65 51.06
N GLY A 64 -27.26 -23.64 49.83
CA GLY A 64 -26.53 -23.23 48.63
C GLY A 64 -25.69 -24.34 47.98
N ASN A 65 -25.61 -25.54 48.57
CA ASN A 65 -24.96 -26.69 47.97
C ASN A 65 -25.91 -27.45 47.03
N ARG A 66 -25.34 -28.39 46.27
CA ARG A 66 -26.10 -29.36 45.48
C ARG A 66 -26.57 -30.52 46.35
N ALA A 67 -27.76 -31.04 46.08
CA ALA A 67 -28.29 -32.19 46.78
C ALA A 67 -27.56 -33.47 46.37
N LYS A 68 -27.10 -34.26 47.34
CA LYS A 68 -26.48 -35.57 47.17
C LYS A 68 -27.53 -36.62 46.82
N ALA A 69 -27.13 -37.69 46.16
CA ALA A 69 -27.98 -38.86 45.94
C ALA A 69 -28.31 -39.62 47.23
N ASN A 70 -29.47 -40.30 47.25
CA ASN A 70 -29.91 -41.15 48.37
C ASN A 70 -29.84 -40.47 49.75
N THR A 71 -29.98 -39.15 49.78
CA THR A 71 -29.71 -38.34 50.97
C THR A 71 -30.98 -37.63 51.40
N GLN A 72 -31.28 -37.71 52.69
CA GLN A 72 -32.41 -37.01 53.28
C GLN A 72 -32.03 -35.56 53.57
N TYR A 73 -32.95 -34.63 53.39
CA TYR A 73 -32.73 -33.21 53.66
C TYR A 73 -33.82 -32.63 54.54
N THR A 74 -33.42 -31.76 55.46
CA THR A 74 -34.34 -30.96 56.29
C THR A 74 -34.22 -29.50 55.91
N VAL A 75 -35.34 -28.86 55.59
CA VAL A 75 -35.43 -27.42 55.39
C VAL A 75 -35.94 -26.73 56.66
N VAL A 76 -35.32 -25.61 57.00
CA VAL A 76 -35.73 -24.72 58.08
C VAL A 76 -36.01 -23.35 57.49
N ILE A 77 -37.28 -22.93 57.55
CA ILE A 77 -37.73 -21.64 57.03
C ILE A 77 -38.09 -20.75 58.22
N LYS A 78 -37.49 -19.56 58.30
CA LYS A 78 -37.86 -18.55 59.30
C LYS A 78 -38.74 -17.50 58.66
N CYS A 79 -39.85 -17.18 59.30
CA CYS A 79 -40.78 -16.15 58.86
C CYS A 79 -41.00 -15.12 59.97
N ASP A 80 -41.14 -13.87 59.57
CA ASP A 80 -41.57 -12.78 60.45
C ASP A 80 -43.06 -12.46 60.14
N ALA A 81 -43.79 -12.01 61.15
CA ALA A 81 -45.13 -11.43 60.96
C ALA A 81 -44.97 -10.02 60.35
N GLU A 82 -45.83 -9.67 59.39
CA GLU A 82 -45.89 -8.32 58.86
C GLU A 82 -46.59 -7.36 59.83
N ASP A 83 -46.43 -6.06 59.63
CA ASP A 83 -47.01 -5.04 60.51
C ASP A 83 -48.52 -5.24 60.68
N GLY A 84 -48.97 -5.26 61.93
CA GLY A 84 -50.38 -5.51 62.26
C GLY A 84 -50.78 -6.98 62.24
N TYR A 85 -49.85 -7.92 62.02
CA TYR A 85 -50.09 -9.35 62.14
C TYR A 85 -49.31 -9.98 63.30
N PHE A 86 -49.79 -11.12 63.79
CA PHE A 86 -49.08 -11.92 64.79
C PHE A 86 -49.40 -13.41 64.62
N PHE A 87 -48.46 -14.26 65.02
CA PHE A 87 -48.71 -15.70 65.16
C PHE A 87 -49.31 -15.95 66.55
N GLY A 88 -50.35 -16.78 66.62
CA GLY A 88 -51.28 -16.92 67.75
C GLY A 88 -50.76 -16.86 69.19
N SER A 89 -51.64 -16.51 70.14
CA SER A 89 -51.31 -16.42 71.57
C SER A 89 -51.66 -17.70 72.35
N ASN A 90 -50.68 -18.32 73.00
CA ASN A 90 -50.71 -19.32 74.11
C ASN A 90 -51.68 -20.53 74.07
N SER A 91 -52.57 -20.67 73.08
CA SER A 91 -53.48 -21.82 72.92
C SER A 91 -53.93 -22.06 71.46
N GLU A 92 -53.89 -21.04 70.60
CA GLU A 92 -54.34 -21.14 69.21
C GLU A 92 -53.13 -21.27 68.26
N ARG A 93 -52.79 -22.52 67.91
CA ARG A 93 -51.67 -22.86 67.03
C ARG A 93 -52.03 -22.65 65.55
N PRO A 94 -51.22 -21.90 64.77
CA PRO A 94 -51.39 -21.82 63.32
C PRO A 94 -51.21 -23.19 62.63
N ASP A 95 -52.06 -23.50 61.64
CA ASP A 95 -51.85 -24.67 60.77
C ASP A 95 -50.73 -24.37 59.76
N VAL A 96 -49.67 -25.18 59.72
CA VAL A 96 -48.58 -24.99 58.74
C VAL A 96 -48.50 -26.16 57.77
N ARG A 97 -48.44 -25.82 56.48
CA ARG A 97 -48.26 -26.78 55.40
C ARG A 97 -47.12 -26.36 54.48
N LEU A 98 -46.26 -27.33 54.16
CA LEU A 98 -45.25 -27.22 53.11
C LEU A 98 -45.59 -28.22 52.01
N ASN A 99 -45.76 -27.76 50.78
CA ASN A 99 -46.19 -28.59 49.64
C ASN A 99 -47.44 -29.43 49.97
N ASN A 100 -48.45 -28.80 50.59
CA ASN A 100 -49.69 -29.40 51.10
C ASN A 100 -49.56 -30.45 52.22
N LYS A 101 -48.34 -30.72 52.71
CA LYS A 101 -48.06 -31.66 53.80
C LYS A 101 -47.85 -30.91 55.12
N ALA A 102 -48.25 -31.50 56.24
CA ALA A 102 -48.04 -30.89 57.55
C ALA A 102 -46.55 -30.72 57.86
N ALA A 103 -46.17 -29.55 58.38
CA ALA A 103 -44.80 -29.27 58.80
C ALA A 103 -44.72 -29.05 60.32
N TYR A 104 -43.51 -29.16 60.88
CA TYR A 104 -43.28 -28.82 62.28
C TYR A 104 -43.19 -27.29 62.43
N LEU A 105 -43.82 -26.75 63.46
CA LEU A 105 -43.89 -25.32 63.72
C LEU A 105 -43.39 -25.01 65.13
N GLU A 106 -42.36 -24.17 65.21
CA GLU A 106 -42.01 -23.41 66.40
C GLU A 106 -42.43 -21.96 66.14
N TRP A 107 -43.14 -21.32 67.08
CA TRP A 107 -43.57 -19.95 66.89
C TRP A 107 -43.56 -19.18 68.21
N ASP A 108 -43.45 -17.86 68.05
CA ASP A 108 -43.71 -16.86 69.08
C ASP A 108 -44.63 -15.81 68.45
N THR A 109 -44.92 -14.74 69.17
CA THR A 109 -45.89 -13.69 68.79
C THR A 109 -45.61 -13.11 67.40
N TYR A 110 -44.34 -12.88 67.03
CA TYR A 110 -43.99 -12.16 65.79
C TYR A 110 -43.04 -12.90 64.85
N TRP A 111 -42.65 -14.12 65.19
CA TRP A 111 -41.81 -14.93 64.33
C TRP A 111 -42.23 -16.39 64.41
N CYS A 112 -41.97 -17.13 63.34
CA CYS A 112 -42.08 -18.58 63.36
C CYS A 112 -40.93 -19.24 62.61
N LYS A 113 -40.69 -20.50 62.94
CA LYS A 113 -39.72 -21.38 62.32
C LYS A 113 -40.44 -22.66 61.92
N ILE A 114 -40.39 -22.94 60.63
CA ILE A 114 -41.05 -24.07 60.00
C ILE A 114 -39.96 -25.06 59.62
N THR A 115 -40.07 -26.28 60.15
CA THR A 115 -39.13 -27.36 59.88
C THR A 115 -39.85 -28.47 59.13
N TYR A 116 -39.28 -28.89 57.99
CA TYR A 116 -39.84 -29.97 57.19
C TYR A 116 -38.74 -30.89 56.66
N ILE A 117 -38.98 -32.19 56.76
CA ILE A 117 -38.04 -33.23 56.35
C ILE A 117 -38.52 -33.80 55.02
N PHE A 118 -37.72 -33.64 53.97
CA PHE A 118 -37.97 -34.28 52.67
C PHE A 118 -37.55 -35.76 52.72
N PRO A 119 -38.18 -36.63 51.91
CA PRO A 119 -37.67 -37.99 51.73
C PRO A 119 -36.25 -37.96 51.14
N ALA A 120 -35.55 -39.11 51.19
CA ALA A 120 -34.26 -39.24 50.53
C ALA A 120 -34.40 -38.94 49.04
N THR A 121 -33.47 -38.15 48.50
CA THR A 121 -33.34 -37.89 47.07
C THR A 121 -33.16 -39.19 46.29
N GLY A 122 -33.51 -39.19 45.01
CA GLY A 122 -33.25 -40.34 44.13
C GLY A 122 -31.77 -40.67 43.99
N SER A 123 -31.46 -41.78 43.31
CA SER A 123 -30.09 -42.08 42.87
C SER A 123 -29.57 -41.00 41.93
N GLU A 124 -28.28 -40.69 42.00
CA GLU A 124 -27.63 -39.82 41.01
C GLU A 124 -27.83 -40.42 39.62
N THR A 125 -28.51 -39.68 38.74
CA THR A 125 -28.61 -40.09 37.34
C THR A 125 -27.37 -39.60 36.63
N THR A 126 -26.49 -40.52 36.21
CA THR A 126 -25.39 -40.17 35.32
C THR A 126 -25.96 -39.54 34.04
N HIS A 127 -25.54 -38.31 33.75
CA HIS A 127 -25.96 -37.59 32.55
C HIS A 127 -25.11 -38.06 31.37
N THR A 128 -25.77 -38.51 30.30
CA THR A 128 -25.07 -38.94 29.08
C THR A 128 -24.82 -37.76 28.15
N ILE A 129 -23.56 -37.53 27.82
CA ILE A 129 -23.11 -36.55 26.83
C ILE A 129 -23.17 -37.22 25.47
N LYS A 130 -24.11 -36.76 24.64
CA LYS A 130 -24.35 -37.26 23.28
C LYS A 130 -23.85 -36.32 22.19
N ALA A 131 -23.44 -35.10 22.54
CA ALA A 131 -22.89 -34.15 21.58
C ALA A 131 -21.86 -33.22 22.23
N VAL A 132 -20.76 -32.97 21.52
CA VAL A 132 -19.70 -32.05 21.94
C VAL A 132 -19.47 -31.00 20.84
N ASN A 133 -19.66 -29.72 21.18
CA ASN A 133 -19.45 -28.62 20.25
C ASN A 133 -18.25 -27.77 20.71
N ILE A 134 -17.27 -27.62 19.81
CA ILE A 134 -16.01 -26.95 20.11
C ILE A 134 -15.77 -25.80 19.13
N THR A 135 -15.29 -24.68 19.64
CA THR A 135 -14.76 -23.56 18.84
C THR A 135 -13.29 -23.36 19.18
N ILE A 136 -12.44 -23.33 18.16
CA ILE A 136 -10.99 -23.14 18.29
C ILE A 136 -10.48 -22.32 17.11
N ASP A 137 -9.47 -21.48 17.33
CA ASP A 137 -8.87 -20.71 16.25
C ASP A 137 -8.20 -21.66 15.24
N PRO A 138 -8.50 -21.54 13.93
CA PRO A 138 -7.91 -22.40 12.91
C PRO A 138 -6.42 -22.09 12.73
N PRO A 139 -5.63 -23.03 12.19
CA PRO A 139 -4.22 -22.79 11.90
C PRO A 139 -4.07 -21.73 10.81
N VAL A 140 -3.23 -20.72 11.06
CA VAL A 140 -2.90 -19.64 10.12
C VAL A 140 -1.39 -19.66 9.86
N ALA A 141 -0.97 -19.62 8.59
CA ALA A 141 0.45 -19.69 8.23
C ALA A 141 1.26 -18.59 8.94
N GLY A 142 2.39 -18.98 9.54
CA GLY A 142 3.27 -18.09 10.31
C GLY A 142 2.75 -17.73 11.71
N LYS A 143 1.54 -18.16 12.10
CA LYS A 143 1.01 -17.99 13.46
C LYS A 143 1.17 -19.27 14.27
N LYS A 144 1.32 -19.13 15.58
CA LYS A 144 1.32 -20.26 16.51
C LYS A 144 -0.05 -20.93 16.52
N PHE A 145 -0.06 -22.24 16.68
CA PHE A 145 -1.30 -22.99 16.88
C PHE A 145 -2.01 -22.57 18.16
N ALA A 146 -3.35 -22.63 18.15
CA ALA A 146 -4.17 -22.32 19.30
C ALA A 146 -3.88 -23.30 20.47
N ASP A 147 -3.66 -22.74 21.65
CA ASP A 147 -3.42 -23.47 22.90
C ASP A 147 -4.68 -23.54 23.79
N THR A 148 -5.75 -22.86 23.39
CA THR A 148 -7.04 -22.80 24.10
C THR A 148 -8.20 -22.96 23.12
N CYS A 149 -9.34 -23.44 23.62
CA CYS A 149 -10.59 -23.56 22.86
C CYS A 149 -11.80 -23.36 23.78
N ILE A 150 -12.97 -23.18 23.19
CA ILE A 150 -14.25 -23.05 23.89
C ILE A 150 -15.07 -24.32 23.66
N VAL A 151 -15.53 -24.94 24.74
CA VAL A 151 -16.50 -26.05 24.70
C VAL A 151 -17.83 -25.55 25.24
N SER A 152 -18.86 -25.56 24.40
CA SER A 152 -20.21 -25.09 24.79
C SER A 152 -21.10 -26.18 25.37
N THR A 153 -20.64 -27.43 25.36
CA THR A 153 -21.35 -28.57 25.94
C THR A 153 -21.20 -28.61 27.45
N LEU A 154 -22.32 -28.59 28.17
CA LEU A 154 -22.38 -28.74 29.62
C LEU A 154 -21.81 -30.10 30.06
N GLY A 155 -21.05 -30.11 31.15
CA GLY A 155 -20.48 -31.34 31.72
C GLY A 155 -19.19 -31.83 31.04
N VAL A 156 -18.54 -30.99 30.21
CA VAL A 156 -17.28 -31.31 29.52
C VAL A 156 -16.17 -30.35 29.94
N LYS A 157 -15.01 -30.88 30.32
CA LYS A 157 -13.76 -30.13 30.57
C LYS A 157 -12.71 -30.46 29.52
N VAL A 158 -11.90 -29.47 29.14
CA VAL A 158 -10.73 -29.66 28.27
C VAL A 158 -9.52 -29.96 29.13
N GLU A 159 -8.79 -31.03 28.83
CA GLU A 159 -7.57 -31.42 29.53
C GLU A 159 -6.31 -30.93 28.80
N LYS A 160 -6.26 -31.09 27.48
CA LYS A 160 -5.13 -30.65 26.64
C LYS A 160 -5.53 -30.53 25.17
N ILE A 161 -4.76 -29.75 24.43
CA ILE A 161 -4.87 -29.58 22.97
C ILE A 161 -3.54 -29.98 22.34
N GLU A 162 -3.59 -30.85 21.34
CA GLU A 162 -2.43 -31.30 20.57
C GLU A 162 -2.66 -31.02 19.08
N TRP A 163 -1.63 -30.51 18.42
CA TRP A 163 -1.61 -30.26 16.99
C TRP A 163 -0.64 -31.20 16.29
N LEU A 164 -1.07 -31.81 15.19
CA LEU A 164 -0.27 -32.74 14.42
C LEU A 164 -0.12 -32.30 12.96
N ALA A 165 1.11 -32.39 12.47
CA ALA A 165 1.43 -32.42 11.05
C ALA A 165 1.64 -33.88 10.65
N ALA A 166 0.64 -34.47 9.98
CA ALA A 166 0.54 -35.92 9.78
C ALA A 166 0.63 -36.70 11.11
N LEU A 167 1.78 -37.29 11.44
CA LEU A 167 2.02 -38.04 12.68
C LEU A 167 2.93 -37.32 13.67
N THR A 168 3.45 -36.14 13.32
CA THR A 168 4.39 -35.39 14.16
C THR A 168 3.65 -34.37 15.00
N ASP A 169 3.91 -34.37 16.30
CA ASP A 169 3.42 -33.33 17.21
C ASP A 169 4.12 -32.00 16.92
N VAL A 170 3.32 -30.99 16.59
CA VAL A 170 3.74 -29.61 16.28
C VAL A 170 3.13 -28.61 17.26
N THR A 171 2.63 -29.07 18.41
CA THR A 171 2.02 -28.23 19.43
C THR A 171 2.95 -27.11 19.88
N GLY A 172 2.42 -25.88 19.96
CA GLY A 172 3.17 -24.68 20.32
C GLY A 172 4.07 -24.11 19.21
N GLN A 173 4.18 -24.80 18.06
CA GLN A 173 4.91 -24.31 16.88
C GLN A 173 4.04 -23.38 16.03
N ALA A 174 4.65 -22.73 15.04
CA ALA A 174 3.94 -21.96 14.03
C ALA A 174 3.50 -22.86 12.86
N ALA A 175 2.31 -22.61 12.32
CA ALA A 175 1.83 -23.33 11.16
C ALA A 175 2.65 -22.95 9.91
N GLY A 176 3.10 -23.95 9.16
CA GLY A 176 3.74 -23.82 7.87
C GLY A 176 2.72 -23.48 6.77
N GLU A 177 3.22 -23.07 5.61
CA GLU A 177 2.41 -22.70 4.45
C GLU A 177 1.86 -23.92 3.71
N LYS A 178 0.66 -23.80 3.12
CA LYS A 178 0.03 -24.84 2.28
C LYS A 178 -0.02 -26.21 2.95
N SER A 179 -0.10 -26.23 4.27
CA SER A 179 0.07 -27.41 5.11
C SER A 179 -1.23 -27.77 5.80
N VAL A 180 -1.55 -29.05 5.85
CA VAL A 180 -2.73 -29.60 6.51
C VAL A 180 -2.36 -29.98 7.93
N TYR A 181 -3.20 -29.60 8.90
CA TYR A 181 -3.00 -29.89 10.31
C TYR A 181 -4.21 -30.56 10.92
N GLN A 182 -3.95 -31.50 11.82
CA GLN A 182 -4.96 -32.15 12.63
C GLN A 182 -4.88 -31.59 14.05
N VAL A 183 -6.03 -31.28 14.65
CA VAL A 183 -6.13 -31.01 16.10
C VAL A 183 -6.68 -32.23 16.82
N ARG A 184 -6.19 -32.49 18.02
CA ARG A 184 -6.75 -33.42 19.01
C ARG A 184 -7.03 -32.66 20.31
N ILE A 185 -8.28 -32.65 20.73
CA ILE A 185 -8.73 -31.93 21.92
C ILE A 185 -9.20 -32.97 22.93
N TYR A 186 -8.42 -33.16 23.98
CA TYR A 186 -8.66 -34.16 25.01
C TYR A 186 -9.65 -33.62 26.03
N LEU A 187 -10.64 -34.43 26.35
CA LEU A 187 -11.81 -34.05 27.12
C LEU A 187 -12.01 -35.00 28.29
N LYS A 188 -12.53 -34.44 29.38
CA LYS A 188 -12.93 -35.20 30.56
C LYS A 188 -14.36 -34.82 30.93
N PRO A 189 -15.25 -35.79 31.20
CA PRO A 189 -16.57 -35.46 31.71
C PRO A 189 -16.46 -34.91 33.13
N GLU A 190 -17.32 -33.96 33.48
CA GLU A 190 -17.50 -33.52 34.86
C GLU A 190 -18.13 -34.62 35.72
N ASP A 191 -18.10 -34.43 37.04
CA ASP A 191 -18.70 -35.38 37.97
C ASP A 191 -20.17 -35.63 37.61
N ASN A 192 -20.58 -36.90 37.58
CA ASN A 192 -21.91 -37.37 37.18
C ASN A 192 -22.25 -37.22 35.69
N TYR A 193 -21.26 -36.97 34.81
CA TYR A 193 -21.41 -37.07 33.36
C TYR A 193 -20.62 -38.26 32.80
N GLU A 194 -21.12 -38.82 31.68
CA GLU A 194 -20.39 -39.82 30.92
C GLU A 194 -20.56 -39.60 29.40
N PHE A 195 -19.52 -39.90 28.63
CA PHE A 195 -19.62 -39.86 27.17
C PHE A 195 -20.35 -41.09 26.66
N SER A 196 -21.39 -40.89 25.85
CA SER A 196 -22.15 -41.99 25.25
C SER A 196 -22.66 -41.58 23.87
N SER A 197 -22.21 -42.27 22.81
CA SER A 197 -22.60 -42.01 21.42
C SER A 197 -22.45 -40.53 21.00
N VAL A 198 -21.35 -39.90 21.43
CA VAL A 198 -20.98 -38.51 21.17
C VAL A 198 -20.89 -38.21 19.68
N GLN A 199 -21.64 -37.20 19.24
CA GLN A 199 -21.43 -36.47 18.00
C GLN A 199 -20.58 -35.24 18.27
N SER A 200 -19.46 -35.06 17.57
CA SER A 200 -18.56 -33.93 17.80
C SER A 200 -18.56 -32.95 16.64
N THR A 201 -18.48 -31.66 16.94
CA THR A 201 -18.21 -30.62 15.96
C THR A 201 -17.06 -29.73 16.37
N VAL A 202 -16.27 -29.28 15.39
CA VAL A 202 -15.22 -28.27 15.55
C VAL A 202 -15.49 -27.15 14.55
N ASN A 203 -15.71 -25.94 15.04
CA ASN A 203 -16.07 -24.77 14.24
C ASN A 203 -17.29 -25.03 13.33
N GLY A 204 -18.27 -25.79 13.84
CA GLY A 204 -19.48 -26.17 13.11
C GLY A 204 -19.31 -27.33 12.11
N ASN A 205 -18.09 -27.82 11.90
CA ASN A 205 -17.82 -28.97 11.02
C ASN A 205 -17.87 -30.28 11.81
N VAL A 206 -18.36 -31.35 11.18
CA VAL A 206 -18.37 -32.68 11.77
C VAL A 206 -16.93 -33.12 12.06
N ALA A 207 -16.70 -33.51 13.31
CA ALA A 207 -15.44 -34.02 13.83
C ALA A 207 -15.65 -35.42 14.39
N SER A 208 -14.57 -36.17 14.58
CA SER A 208 -14.66 -37.53 15.13
C SER A 208 -14.28 -37.55 16.61
N PHE A 209 -14.91 -38.45 17.37
CA PHE A 209 -14.66 -38.64 18.80
C PHE A 209 -14.02 -40.01 19.04
N SER A 210 -12.92 -40.05 19.81
CA SER A 210 -12.26 -41.28 20.25
C SER A 210 -12.62 -41.59 21.70
N TYR A 211 -13.25 -42.73 21.96
CA TYR A 211 -13.59 -43.18 23.32
C TYR A 211 -12.39 -43.72 24.09
N ASP A 212 -11.44 -44.36 23.41
CA ASP A 212 -10.27 -44.96 24.07
C ASP A 212 -9.40 -43.90 24.77
N ASN A 213 -9.35 -42.70 24.19
CA ASN A 213 -8.50 -41.60 24.67
C ASN A 213 -9.28 -40.32 25.00
N ASN A 214 -10.62 -40.36 24.93
CA ASN A 214 -11.54 -39.24 25.14
C ASN A 214 -11.08 -37.93 24.47
N TYR A 215 -10.85 -37.95 23.15
CA TYR A 215 -10.56 -36.72 22.41
C TYR A 215 -11.44 -36.54 21.18
N VAL A 216 -11.66 -35.28 20.82
CA VAL A 216 -12.19 -34.89 19.51
C VAL A 216 -11.04 -34.65 18.56
N ASN A 217 -11.10 -35.23 17.36
CA ASN A 217 -10.16 -34.96 16.27
C ASN A 217 -10.82 -34.27 15.08
N TYR A 218 -10.10 -33.31 14.51
CA TYR A 218 -10.53 -32.62 13.31
C TYR A 218 -9.32 -32.24 12.46
N VAL A 219 -9.46 -32.38 11.14
CA VAL A 219 -8.43 -32.00 10.17
C VAL A 219 -8.87 -30.70 9.52
N PHE A 220 -8.06 -29.66 9.69
CA PHE A 220 -8.30 -28.38 9.04
C PHE A 220 -7.90 -28.43 7.56
N PRO A 221 -8.54 -27.63 6.70
CA PRO A 221 -8.05 -27.44 5.34
C PRO A 221 -6.61 -26.90 5.35
N ALA A 222 -5.91 -27.06 4.23
CA ALA A 222 -4.53 -26.59 4.09
C ALA A 222 -4.44 -25.08 4.39
N THR A 223 -3.42 -24.67 5.16
CA THR A 223 -3.18 -23.27 5.50
C THR A 223 -3.00 -22.43 4.24
N GLY A 224 -3.97 -21.55 3.99
CA GLY A 224 -3.87 -20.51 2.97
C GLY A 224 -3.00 -19.37 3.47
N LEU A 225 -2.32 -18.68 2.55
CA LEU A 225 -1.78 -17.35 2.79
C LEU A 225 -2.94 -16.39 3.03
N ASP A 226 -3.38 -16.26 4.28
CA ASP A 226 -4.50 -15.40 4.64
C ASP A 226 -4.07 -13.93 4.82
N GLN A 227 -3.39 -13.45 3.78
CA GLN A 227 -3.30 -12.07 3.31
C GLN A 227 -2.57 -12.10 1.96
N THR A 228 -3.15 -12.75 0.94
CA THR A 228 -2.64 -12.57 -0.42
C THR A 228 -2.96 -11.14 -0.84
N LYS A 229 -1.96 -10.26 -0.72
CA LYS A 229 -2.11 -8.87 -1.15
C LYS A 229 -2.34 -8.87 -2.65
N ILE A 230 -3.49 -8.32 -3.07
CA ILE A 230 -3.85 -8.26 -4.48
C ILE A 230 -3.11 -7.10 -5.14
N ILE A 231 -2.34 -7.41 -6.17
CA ILE A 231 -1.67 -6.42 -7.02
C ILE A 231 -2.65 -5.99 -8.10
N ASN A 232 -3.13 -4.75 -8.01
CA ASN A 232 -4.06 -4.14 -8.97
C ASN A 232 -3.37 -3.20 -9.96
N SER A 233 -2.10 -2.87 -9.74
CA SER A 233 -1.31 -2.06 -10.65
C SER A 233 0.15 -2.48 -10.66
N VAL A 234 0.81 -2.28 -11.80
CA VAL A 234 2.25 -2.49 -11.96
C VAL A 234 2.89 -1.28 -12.63
N ILE A 235 4.00 -0.82 -12.08
CA ILE A 235 4.75 0.35 -12.60
C ILE A 235 6.14 -0.14 -12.98
N ILE A 236 6.45 0.00 -14.27
CA ILE A 236 7.68 -0.48 -14.89
C ILE A 236 8.42 0.71 -15.48
N GLU A 237 9.72 0.79 -15.22
CA GLU A 237 10.63 1.72 -15.86
C GLU A 237 11.68 0.93 -16.64
N VAL A 238 11.80 1.21 -17.94
CA VAL A 238 12.74 0.54 -18.83
C VAL A 238 13.34 1.56 -19.81
N ALA A 239 14.64 1.50 -20.02
CA ALA A 239 15.30 2.43 -20.93
C ALA A 239 14.76 2.24 -22.36
N PRO A 240 14.42 3.33 -23.08
CA PRO A 240 13.97 3.24 -24.46
C PRO A 240 15.09 2.71 -25.37
N PRO A 241 14.76 2.06 -26.48
CA PRO A 241 15.75 1.63 -27.46
C PRO A 241 16.40 2.88 -28.10
N VAL A 242 17.73 2.88 -28.17
CA VAL A 242 18.51 3.94 -28.84
C VAL A 242 19.25 3.32 -30.01
N ALA A 243 19.10 3.88 -31.21
CA ALA A 243 19.71 3.32 -32.42
C ALA A 243 21.23 3.11 -32.24
N GLY A 244 21.71 1.93 -32.66
CA GLY A 244 23.12 1.55 -32.53
C GLY A 244 23.57 1.13 -31.12
N GLN A 245 22.73 1.30 -30.09
CA GLN A 245 22.98 0.79 -28.74
C GLN A 245 22.33 -0.58 -28.52
N ASN A 246 22.86 -1.36 -27.59
CA ASN A 246 22.26 -2.64 -27.23
C ASN A 246 20.89 -2.43 -26.56
N LEU A 247 19.91 -3.24 -26.96
CA LEU A 247 18.63 -3.34 -26.28
C LEU A 247 18.86 -3.80 -24.83
N VAL A 248 18.24 -3.12 -23.88
CA VAL A 248 18.41 -3.41 -22.44
C VAL A 248 17.73 -4.72 -22.06
N ASP A 249 18.35 -5.50 -21.19
CA ASP A 249 17.83 -6.78 -20.67
C ASP A 249 17.30 -6.67 -19.23
N THR A 250 17.22 -5.44 -18.71
CA THR A 250 16.80 -5.13 -17.34
C THR A 250 15.77 -4.01 -17.32
N CYS A 251 14.97 -3.98 -16.27
CA CYS A 251 14.02 -2.91 -15.97
C CYS A 251 13.86 -2.75 -14.46
N ILE A 252 13.24 -1.66 -14.03
CA ILE A 252 12.90 -1.41 -12.64
C ILE A 252 11.38 -1.58 -12.47
N VAL A 253 10.98 -2.32 -11.43
CA VAL A 253 9.58 -2.42 -11.02
C VAL A 253 9.46 -1.86 -9.62
N SER A 254 8.68 -0.80 -9.45
CA SER A 254 8.48 -0.13 -8.16
C SER A 254 7.28 -0.66 -7.37
N THR A 255 6.52 -1.59 -7.97
CA THR A 255 5.36 -2.21 -7.33
C THR A 255 5.78 -3.25 -6.29
N SER A 256 5.34 -3.04 -5.05
CA SER A 256 5.59 -3.97 -3.94
C SER A 256 5.02 -5.37 -4.22
N GLY A 257 5.82 -6.41 -3.98
CA GLY A 257 5.40 -7.80 -4.12
C GLY A 257 5.45 -8.34 -5.56
N VAL A 258 6.13 -7.64 -6.47
CA VAL A 258 6.34 -8.05 -7.86
C VAL A 258 7.81 -8.28 -8.12
N LYS A 259 8.14 -9.39 -8.79
CA LYS A 259 9.47 -9.73 -9.29
C LYS A 259 9.48 -9.75 -10.81
N VAL A 260 10.58 -9.29 -11.41
CA VAL A 260 10.82 -9.41 -12.85
C VAL A 260 11.40 -10.80 -13.13
N SER A 261 10.75 -11.57 -14.00
CA SER A 261 11.27 -12.87 -14.47
C SER A 261 11.98 -12.78 -15.81
N SER A 262 11.60 -11.83 -16.67
CA SER A 262 12.26 -11.63 -17.96
C SER A 262 12.03 -10.22 -18.53
N VAL A 263 12.98 -9.76 -19.33
CA VAL A 263 12.83 -8.60 -20.23
C VAL A 263 13.23 -9.05 -21.62
N GLN A 264 12.32 -8.95 -22.57
CA GLN A 264 12.52 -9.38 -23.95
C GLN A 264 12.05 -8.29 -24.91
N TRP A 265 12.69 -8.20 -26.06
CA TRP A 265 12.32 -7.26 -27.11
C TRP A 265 11.75 -8.00 -28.31
N LEU A 266 10.75 -7.41 -28.95
CA LEU A 266 10.11 -7.93 -30.16
C LEU A 266 10.06 -6.83 -31.21
N TYR A 267 10.21 -7.21 -32.48
CA TYR A 267 9.85 -6.33 -33.58
C TYR A 267 8.33 -6.18 -33.67
N THR A 268 7.85 -5.00 -34.09
CA THR A 268 6.42 -4.75 -34.28
C THR A 268 5.84 -5.35 -35.57
N ASP A 269 6.69 -5.78 -36.50
CA ASP A 269 6.33 -6.36 -37.79
C ASP A 269 6.33 -7.91 -37.79
N ASP A 270 6.13 -8.50 -36.61
CA ASP A 270 5.98 -9.95 -36.40
C ASP A 270 7.19 -10.82 -36.78
N ARG A 271 8.37 -10.23 -37.05
CA ARG A 271 9.62 -10.99 -37.29
C ARG A 271 10.16 -11.74 -36.05
N GLY A 272 9.54 -11.53 -34.88
CA GLY A 272 9.85 -12.25 -33.64
C GLY A 272 10.69 -11.45 -32.66
N TYR A 273 11.55 -12.14 -31.90
CA TYR A 273 12.38 -11.53 -30.86
C TYR A 273 13.55 -10.74 -31.45
N ALA A 274 13.77 -9.55 -30.90
CA ALA A 274 14.92 -8.70 -31.19
C ALA A 274 16.02 -8.88 -30.15
N SER A 275 17.28 -8.85 -30.59
CA SER A 275 18.45 -8.95 -29.71
C SER A 275 19.64 -8.19 -30.29
N GLY A 276 20.57 -7.78 -29.43
CA GLY A 276 21.73 -6.99 -29.85
C GLY A 276 21.41 -5.51 -29.98
N LYS A 277 21.96 -4.86 -31.02
CA LYS A 277 21.83 -3.42 -31.24
C LYS A 277 20.47 -3.07 -31.83
N ALA A 278 19.85 -2.01 -31.33
CA ALA A 278 18.65 -1.45 -31.91
C ALA A 278 18.95 -0.89 -33.32
N GLU A 279 18.14 -1.28 -34.29
CA GLU A 279 18.16 -0.79 -35.67
C GLU A 279 17.66 0.66 -35.71
N TYR A 280 18.01 1.40 -36.76
CA TYR A 280 17.48 2.73 -37.04
C TYR A 280 16.06 2.64 -37.59
N ASN A 281 15.26 3.71 -37.46
CA ASN A 281 13.88 3.77 -37.97
C ASN A 281 12.99 2.60 -37.55
N THR A 282 13.25 1.98 -36.39
CA THR A 282 12.62 0.71 -36.01
C THR A 282 11.83 0.85 -34.72
N GLU A 283 10.56 0.49 -34.78
CA GLU A 283 9.71 0.38 -33.59
C GLU A 283 9.97 -0.96 -32.89
N TYR A 284 10.02 -0.92 -31.56
CA TYR A 284 10.24 -2.09 -30.74
C TYR A 284 9.16 -2.23 -29.68
N LYS A 285 8.74 -3.47 -29.43
CA LYS A 285 7.86 -3.83 -28.33
C LYS A 285 8.69 -4.49 -27.23
N VAL A 286 8.74 -3.89 -26.04
CA VAL A 286 9.28 -4.57 -24.86
C VAL A 286 8.21 -5.51 -24.28
N GLN A 287 8.62 -6.69 -23.84
CA GLN A 287 7.81 -7.65 -23.09
C GLN A 287 8.52 -7.93 -21.76
N VAL A 288 7.87 -7.55 -20.67
CA VAL A 288 8.36 -7.77 -19.31
C VAL A 288 7.53 -8.87 -18.66
N GLY A 289 8.18 -9.98 -18.28
CA GLY A 289 7.59 -11.05 -17.49
C GLY A 289 7.62 -10.69 -16.00
N LEU A 290 6.47 -10.80 -15.34
CA LEU A 290 6.29 -10.48 -13.92
C LEU A 290 5.73 -11.67 -13.14
N GLU A 291 6.28 -11.90 -11.97
CA GLU A 291 5.86 -12.94 -11.02
C GLU A 291 5.49 -12.32 -9.68
N PRO A 292 4.41 -12.77 -9.03
CA PRO A 292 4.09 -12.30 -7.69
C PRO A 292 5.03 -12.96 -6.66
N GLU A 293 5.44 -12.20 -5.65
CA GLU A 293 6.09 -12.77 -4.48
C GLU A 293 5.14 -13.69 -3.70
N THR A 294 5.67 -14.58 -2.86
CA THR A 294 4.92 -15.63 -2.15
C THR A 294 3.66 -15.12 -1.45
N ALA A 295 3.67 -13.89 -0.89
CA ALA A 295 2.54 -13.29 -0.18
C ALA A 295 1.58 -12.45 -1.05
N TYR A 296 1.78 -12.43 -2.37
CA TYR A 296 1.05 -11.57 -3.30
C TYR A 296 0.37 -12.40 -4.40
N LYS A 297 -0.64 -11.82 -5.02
CA LYS A 297 -1.29 -12.37 -6.21
C LYS A 297 -1.72 -11.23 -7.13
N PHE A 298 -1.53 -11.39 -8.43
CA PHE A 298 -2.11 -10.46 -9.39
C PHE A 298 -3.65 -10.54 -9.36
N ALA A 299 -4.30 -9.38 -9.47
CA ALA A 299 -5.72 -9.30 -9.77
C ALA A 299 -6.02 -10.01 -11.11
N PRO A 300 -7.29 -10.32 -11.43
CA PRO A 300 -7.66 -10.70 -12.80
C PRO A 300 -7.10 -9.67 -13.80
N ILE A 301 -6.56 -10.12 -14.93
CA ILE A 301 -5.81 -9.26 -15.85
C ILE A 301 -6.59 -8.03 -16.32
N SER A 302 -7.92 -8.18 -16.45
CA SER A 302 -8.86 -7.09 -16.81
C SER A 302 -8.99 -5.99 -15.76
N LYS A 303 -8.45 -6.19 -14.55
CA LYS A 303 -8.46 -5.22 -13.44
C LYS A 303 -7.08 -4.65 -13.13
N ILE A 304 -6.03 -5.16 -13.77
CA ILE A 304 -4.67 -4.67 -13.54
C ILE A 304 -4.43 -3.42 -14.39
N LYS A 305 -3.92 -2.36 -13.77
CA LYS A 305 -3.40 -1.19 -14.48
C LYS A 305 -1.87 -1.26 -14.59
N ALA A 306 -1.33 -1.41 -15.79
CA ALA A 306 0.10 -1.47 -16.01
C ALA A 306 0.59 -0.20 -16.71
N THR A 307 1.70 0.36 -16.23
CA THR A 307 2.37 1.50 -16.87
C THR A 307 3.82 1.18 -17.17
N VAL A 308 4.28 1.55 -18.36
CA VAL A 308 5.71 1.52 -18.74
C VAL A 308 6.16 2.97 -18.97
N ASN A 309 7.17 3.43 -18.23
CA ASN A 309 7.66 4.82 -18.27
C ASN A 309 6.54 5.87 -18.12
N GLY A 310 5.56 5.59 -17.25
CA GLY A 310 4.40 6.45 -17.00
C GLY A 310 3.30 6.39 -18.08
N GLN A 311 3.46 5.58 -19.13
CA GLN A 311 2.45 5.40 -20.19
C GLN A 311 1.54 4.21 -19.86
N ASP A 312 0.22 4.38 -19.98
CA ASP A 312 -0.80 3.38 -19.65
C ASP A 312 -1.27 2.55 -20.85
N LYS A 313 -0.80 2.87 -22.06
CA LYS A 313 -1.06 2.14 -23.31
C LYS A 313 -0.27 0.83 -23.39
N THR A 314 -0.47 -0.05 -22.43
CA THR A 314 0.20 -1.34 -22.31
C THR A 314 -0.72 -2.49 -22.69
N GLU A 315 -0.14 -3.55 -23.26
CA GLU A 315 -0.81 -4.82 -23.53
C GLU A 315 -0.50 -5.80 -22.39
N LEU A 316 -1.53 -6.44 -21.83
CA LEU A 316 -1.38 -7.41 -20.76
C LEU A 316 -1.71 -8.83 -21.26
N LEU A 317 -0.85 -9.80 -20.95
CA LEU A 317 -1.06 -11.21 -21.29
C LEU A 317 -0.91 -12.10 -20.05
N GLU A 318 -1.76 -13.12 -19.94
CA GLU A 318 -1.63 -14.13 -18.88
C GLU A 318 -0.50 -15.10 -19.21
N GLY A 319 0.34 -15.36 -18.22
CA GLY A 319 1.35 -16.41 -18.25
C GLY A 319 0.91 -17.65 -17.46
N ASN A 320 1.82 -18.61 -17.37
CA ASN A 320 1.59 -19.81 -16.56
C ASN A 320 1.69 -19.49 -15.06
N SER A 321 1.05 -20.31 -14.23
CA SER A 321 1.20 -20.28 -12.76
C SER A 321 0.89 -18.95 -12.08
N GLY A 322 0.08 -18.09 -12.71
CA GLY A 322 -0.28 -16.78 -12.17
C GLY A 322 0.69 -15.65 -12.49
N ASN A 323 1.65 -15.87 -13.40
CA ASN A 323 2.51 -14.82 -13.95
C ASN A 323 1.75 -13.97 -14.97
N ILE A 324 2.23 -12.74 -15.21
CA ILE A 324 1.71 -11.87 -16.28
C ILE A 324 2.86 -11.35 -17.15
N TYR A 325 2.53 -10.98 -18.38
CA TYR A 325 3.44 -10.24 -19.25
C TYR A 325 2.87 -8.86 -19.55
N VAL A 326 3.71 -7.84 -19.39
CA VAL A 326 3.39 -6.45 -19.78
C VAL A 326 4.14 -6.12 -21.05
N ARG A 327 3.43 -5.67 -22.07
CA ARG A 327 3.96 -5.29 -23.36
C ARG A 327 3.75 -3.81 -23.62
N TYR A 328 4.77 -3.15 -24.13
CA TYR A 328 4.70 -1.73 -24.50
C TYR A 328 5.50 -1.48 -25.77
N THR A 329 4.91 -0.73 -26.71
CA THR A 329 5.56 -0.35 -27.96
C THR A 329 6.21 1.02 -27.79
N PHE A 330 7.53 1.05 -27.96
CA PHE A 330 8.29 2.29 -28.05
C PHE A 330 8.13 2.90 -29.46
N PRO A 331 8.19 4.25 -29.57
CA PRO A 331 8.32 4.90 -30.86
C PRO A 331 9.52 4.38 -31.66
N ALA A 332 9.50 4.61 -32.96
CA ALA A 332 10.63 4.28 -33.83
C ALA A 332 11.91 4.96 -33.30
N THR A 333 13.00 4.21 -33.30
CA THR A 333 14.34 4.75 -33.07
C THR A 333 14.68 5.81 -34.11
N ASP A 334 15.65 6.66 -33.79
CA ASP A 334 16.10 7.74 -34.67
C ASP A 334 16.39 7.25 -36.09
N PRO A 335 16.16 8.10 -37.10
CA PRO A 335 16.43 7.75 -38.48
C PRO A 335 17.90 7.46 -38.71
N GLU A 336 18.15 6.55 -39.64
CA GLU A 336 19.51 6.25 -40.08
C GLU A 336 20.15 7.54 -40.61
N PRO A 337 21.33 7.95 -40.11
CA PRO A 337 22.00 9.14 -40.59
C PRO A 337 22.23 9.01 -42.10
N SER A 338 21.82 10.02 -42.87
CA SER A 338 21.81 9.95 -44.32
C SER A 338 23.20 9.63 -44.88
N GLY A 339 23.33 8.55 -45.64
CA GLY A 339 24.56 8.16 -46.33
C GLY A 339 24.91 9.03 -47.54
N GLU A 340 24.07 10.00 -47.92
CA GLU A 340 24.34 10.92 -49.02
C GLU A 340 25.32 12.03 -48.60
N GLY A 341 26.59 11.84 -48.97
CA GLY A 341 27.63 12.88 -49.09
C GLY A 341 27.74 13.85 -47.91
N VAL A 342 28.60 13.52 -46.94
CA VAL A 342 29.09 14.53 -45.98
C VAL A 342 29.72 15.70 -46.73
N LYS A 343 29.42 16.92 -46.29
CA LYS A 343 29.89 18.19 -46.85
C LYS A 343 30.22 19.14 -45.73
N ILE A 344 31.24 19.97 -45.96
CA ILE A 344 31.43 21.20 -45.19
C ILE A 344 30.47 22.23 -45.79
N ILE A 345 29.55 22.72 -44.96
CA ILE A 345 28.47 23.65 -45.34
C ILE A 345 28.75 25.09 -44.89
N ASP A 346 29.79 25.30 -44.07
CA ASP A 346 30.26 26.62 -43.66
C ASP A 346 31.78 26.61 -43.37
N GLY A 347 32.45 27.73 -43.60
CA GLY A 347 33.89 27.91 -43.40
C GLY A 347 34.78 27.69 -44.63
N ASN A 348 34.21 27.27 -45.78
CA ASN A 348 34.99 27.16 -47.02
C ASN A 348 35.48 28.53 -47.51
N ASP A 349 36.73 28.60 -47.95
CA ASP A 349 37.46 29.81 -48.36
C ASP A 349 37.62 30.89 -47.26
N ALA A 350 37.44 30.50 -46.00
CA ALA A 350 37.64 31.38 -44.85
C ALA A 350 39.08 31.93 -44.81
N THR A 351 39.25 33.14 -44.31
CA THR A 351 40.56 33.78 -44.16
C THR A 351 40.79 34.10 -42.69
N TYR A 352 41.94 33.67 -42.16
CA TYR A 352 42.38 33.94 -40.81
C TYR A 352 43.57 34.90 -40.82
N LYS A 353 43.44 36.00 -40.08
CA LYS A 353 44.52 36.96 -39.89
C LYS A 353 45.33 36.57 -38.64
N PRO A 354 46.64 36.25 -38.80
CA PRO A 354 47.48 35.91 -37.65
C PRO A 354 47.42 36.99 -36.55
N GLY A 355 47.08 36.58 -35.34
CA GLY A 355 47.00 37.48 -34.18
C GLY A 355 45.67 38.21 -33.97
N SER A 356 44.62 37.94 -34.77
CA SER A 356 43.30 38.57 -34.60
C SER A 356 42.53 38.08 -33.37
N ASN A 357 42.93 36.95 -32.76
CA ASN A 357 42.19 36.22 -31.72
C ASN A 357 40.78 35.77 -32.12
N GLU A 358 40.40 35.90 -33.39
CA GLU A 358 39.13 35.43 -33.91
C GLU A 358 39.13 33.89 -34.01
N ALA A 359 37.96 33.28 -33.88
CA ALA A 359 37.81 31.84 -34.04
C ALA A 359 37.69 31.48 -35.53
N LEU A 360 38.45 30.49 -36.00
CA LEU A 360 38.25 29.91 -37.34
C LEU A 360 37.37 28.66 -37.20
N THR A 361 36.18 28.71 -37.81
CA THR A 361 35.17 27.66 -37.67
C THR A 361 34.81 27.00 -38.99
N PHE A 362 34.58 25.69 -38.95
CA PHE A 362 34.06 24.90 -40.07
C PHE A 362 32.84 24.10 -39.61
N ARG A 363 31.77 24.11 -40.39
CA ARG A 363 30.55 23.35 -40.09
C ARG A 363 30.37 22.26 -41.13
N GLY A 364 30.33 21.01 -40.70
CA GLY A 364 29.91 19.87 -41.51
C GLY A 364 28.45 19.50 -41.26
N ASN A 365 27.78 18.98 -42.30
CA ASN A 365 26.42 18.43 -42.17
C ASN A 365 26.36 17.06 -41.47
N GLY A 366 27.51 16.41 -41.25
CA GLY A 366 27.58 15.13 -40.54
C GLY A 366 27.29 15.29 -39.04
N GLU A 367 26.66 14.28 -38.44
CA GLU A 367 26.36 14.25 -37.02
C GLU A 367 27.62 14.20 -36.15
N ARG A 368 27.55 14.87 -34.99
CA ARG A 368 28.65 14.94 -34.03
C ARG A 368 29.04 13.57 -33.46
N THR A 369 28.06 12.68 -33.28
CA THR A 369 28.23 11.30 -32.79
C THR A 369 29.04 10.44 -33.76
N ALA A 370 28.92 10.71 -35.06
CA ALA A 370 29.66 10.04 -36.12
C ALA A 370 31.08 10.63 -36.32
N PHE A 371 31.33 11.87 -35.89
CA PHE A 371 32.61 12.57 -36.09
C PHE A 371 33.79 11.85 -35.40
N ARG A 372 34.93 11.79 -36.09
CA ARG A 372 36.14 11.09 -35.62
C ARG A 372 37.32 12.03 -35.38
N TYR A 373 37.76 12.73 -36.40
CA TYR A 373 38.93 13.61 -36.34
C TYR A 373 38.92 14.60 -37.52
N VAL A 374 39.81 15.60 -37.45
CA VAL A 374 40.12 16.48 -38.58
C VAL A 374 41.58 16.33 -38.99
N LYS A 375 41.85 16.55 -40.27
CA LYS A 375 43.19 16.77 -40.81
C LYS A 375 43.33 18.19 -41.32
N VAL A 376 44.53 18.75 -41.24
CA VAL A 376 44.94 19.96 -41.95
C VAL A 376 46.15 19.61 -42.80
N ASP A 377 46.07 19.87 -44.10
CA ASP A 377 47.10 19.54 -45.11
C ASP A 377 47.54 18.06 -45.09
N GLY A 378 46.64 17.16 -44.72
CA GLY A 378 46.87 15.72 -44.64
C GLY A 378 47.31 15.20 -43.27
N ASP A 379 47.69 16.09 -42.34
CA ASP A 379 48.11 15.72 -40.99
C ASP A 379 46.95 15.77 -40.00
N ILE A 380 46.82 14.74 -39.16
CA ILE A 380 45.78 14.68 -38.11
C ILE A 380 46.07 15.76 -37.07
N VAL A 381 45.06 16.59 -36.80
CA VAL A 381 45.16 17.63 -35.78
C VAL A 381 44.89 17.03 -34.41
N ASP A 382 45.76 17.35 -33.44
CA ASP A 382 45.56 16.99 -32.03
C ASP A 382 44.20 17.54 -31.53
N PRO A 383 43.34 16.71 -30.89
CA PRO A 383 42.08 17.17 -30.29
C PRO A 383 42.22 18.35 -29.33
N ALA A 384 43.38 18.56 -28.71
CA ALA A 384 43.63 19.72 -27.85
C ALA A 384 43.62 21.06 -28.62
N ASN A 385 43.77 21.05 -29.95
CA ASN A 385 43.89 22.22 -30.81
C ASN A 385 42.58 22.71 -31.44
N TYR A 386 41.46 22.02 -31.19
CA TYR A 386 40.14 22.45 -31.66
C TYR A 386 39.03 22.05 -30.69
N ASP A 387 37.95 22.80 -30.70
CA ASP A 387 36.72 22.45 -29.99
C ASP A 387 35.68 21.91 -30.96
N VAL A 388 34.81 21.00 -30.48
CA VAL A 388 33.70 20.45 -31.28
C VAL A 388 32.36 20.65 -30.57
N ARG A 389 31.35 21.21 -31.25
CA ARG A 389 30.01 21.49 -30.68
C ARG A 389 28.88 20.69 -31.34
N GLU A 390 27.73 20.60 -30.65
CA GLU A 390 26.51 19.87 -31.07
C GLU A 390 25.61 20.67 -32.04
N GLY A 391 24.72 19.97 -32.76
CA GLY A 391 23.73 20.58 -33.68
C GLY A 391 24.10 20.61 -35.18
N SER A 392 25.11 19.81 -35.58
CA SER A 392 25.92 19.77 -36.81
C SER A 392 27.37 19.72 -36.33
N THR A 393 28.28 19.00 -36.99
CA THR A 393 29.68 18.98 -36.51
C THR A 393 30.34 20.34 -36.77
N ILE A 394 30.50 21.16 -35.73
CA ILE A 394 31.20 22.45 -35.80
C ILE A 394 32.59 22.30 -35.18
N ILE A 395 33.63 22.51 -35.99
CA ILE A 395 35.04 22.53 -35.58
C ILE A 395 35.47 23.96 -35.40
N THR A 396 36.03 24.29 -34.25
CA THR A 396 36.62 25.61 -33.97
C THR A 396 38.10 25.44 -33.67
N PHE A 397 38.98 25.89 -34.57
CA PHE A 397 40.42 25.84 -34.29
C PHE A 397 40.83 26.89 -33.27
N LYS A 398 41.72 26.51 -32.35
CA LYS A 398 42.27 27.42 -31.35
C LYS A 398 43.29 28.36 -31.99
N PRO A 399 43.35 29.64 -31.58
CA PRO A 399 44.31 30.61 -32.13
C PRO A 399 45.78 30.14 -32.06
N GLU A 400 46.16 29.44 -30.99
CA GLU A 400 47.55 28.94 -30.84
C GLU A 400 47.92 27.90 -31.90
N TYR A 401 46.97 27.07 -32.34
CA TYR A 401 47.20 26.13 -33.43
C TYR A 401 47.33 26.86 -34.77
N LEU A 402 46.46 27.84 -35.04
CA LEU A 402 46.49 28.62 -36.28
C LEU A 402 47.80 29.41 -36.46
N LYS A 403 48.44 29.84 -35.37
CA LYS A 403 49.77 30.48 -35.40
C LYS A 403 50.90 29.55 -35.87
N THR A 404 50.73 28.23 -35.78
CA THR A 404 51.74 27.26 -36.21
C THR A 404 51.71 26.99 -37.72
N LEU A 405 50.63 27.38 -38.39
CA LEU A 405 50.48 27.19 -39.84
C LEU A 405 51.22 28.30 -40.59
N SER A 406 51.80 27.96 -41.74
CA SER A 406 52.48 28.92 -42.62
C SER A 406 51.49 29.91 -43.25
N ASN A 407 51.95 31.09 -43.69
CA ASN A 407 51.09 31.94 -44.52
C ASN A 407 50.82 31.26 -45.87
N GLY A 408 49.55 31.21 -46.29
CA GLY A 408 49.14 30.53 -47.51
C GLY A 408 47.77 29.86 -47.42
N THR A 409 47.42 29.12 -48.47
CA THR A 409 46.18 28.33 -48.53
C THR A 409 46.40 26.95 -47.92
N HIS A 410 45.50 26.55 -47.03
CA HIS A 410 45.47 25.28 -46.31
C HIS A 410 44.18 24.54 -46.61
N THR A 411 44.19 23.22 -46.42
CA THR A 411 43.00 22.37 -46.60
C THR A 411 42.64 21.69 -45.28
N ILE A 412 41.41 21.85 -44.82
CA ILE A 412 40.82 21.03 -43.75
C ILE A 412 40.10 19.84 -44.38
N GLU A 413 40.23 18.67 -43.76
CA GLU A 413 39.42 17.49 -44.04
C GLU A 413 38.78 16.97 -42.74
N MET A 414 37.46 16.88 -42.72
CA MET A 414 36.70 16.39 -41.57
C MET A 414 36.26 14.95 -41.83
N PHE A 415 36.39 14.06 -40.84
CA PHE A 415 36.09 12.62 -40.97
C PHE A 415 34.94 12.19 -40.06
N TRP A 416 34.02 11.42 -40.63
CA TRP A 416 32.90 10.78 -39.94
C TRP A 416 32.89 9.28 -40.21
N ASN A 417 32.42 8.50 -39.24
CA ASN A 417 32.09 7.10 -39.44
C ASN A 417 30.56 6.98 -39.57
N ILE A 418 30.09 6.79 -40.80
CA ILE A 418 28.68 6.68 -41.14
C ILE A 418 28.45 5.27 -41.68
N ASN A 419 27.54 4.53 -41.05
CA ASN A 419 27.17 3.16 -41.43
C ASN A 419 28.38 2.20 -41.52
N GLY A 420 29.36 2.37 -40.62
CA GLY A 420 30.57 1.55 -40.57
C GLY A 420 31.63 1.90 -41.63
N ALA A 421 31.35 2.87 -42.50
CA ALA A 421 32.30 3.39 -43.48
C ALA A 421 32.81 4.77 -43.08
N GLU A 422 34.11 5.00 -43.26
CA GLU A 422 34.69 6.32 -43.10
C GLU A 422 34.32 7.20 -44.31
N LYS A 423 33.81 8.40 -44.04
CA LYS A 423 33.46 9.42 -45.02
C LYS A 423 34.13 10.73 -44.64
N SER A 424 34.57 11.50 -45.62
CA SER A 424 35.22 12.78 -45.38
C SER A 424 34.69 13.89 -46.29
N ALA A 425 34.87 15.14 -45.84
CA ALA A 425 34.60 16.34 -46.62
C ALA A 425 35.76 17.33 -46.43
N THR A 426 36.12 18.01 -47.51
CA THR A 426 37.24 18.97 -47.54
C THR A 426 36.74 20.40 -47.71
N ALA A 427 37.51 21.35 -47.19
CA ALA A 427 37.35 22.79 -47.41
C ALA A 427 38.71 23.49 -47.41
N SER A 428 38.82 24.59 -48.12
CA SER A 428 40.00 25.45 -48.14
C SER A 428 39.89 26.60 -47.15
N PHE A 429 41.01 27.06 -46.60
CA PHE A 429 41.12 28.31 -45.85
C PHE A 429 42.49 28.97 -46.06
N HIS A 430 42.62 30.25 -45.73
CA HIS A 430 43.84 31.01 -45.94
C HIS A 430 44.37 31.61 -44.64
N ILE A 431 45.68 31.47 -44.39
CA ILE A 431 46.41 32.11 -43.29
C ILE A 431 47.18 33.31 -43.87
N GLY A 432 46.86 34.52 -43.41
CA GLY A 432 47.51 35.76 -43.83
C GLY A 432 46.61 36.72 -44.62
N GLU A 433 47.19 37.80 -45.17
CA GLU A 433 46.46 38.76 -46.02
C GLU A 433 46.49 38.30 -47.48
N LYS A 434 45.31 38.10 -48.09
CA LYS A 434 45.20 37.88 -49.54
C LYS A 434 45.69 39.14 -50.28
N SER A 435 46.78 39.03 -51.03
CA SER A 435 47.23 40.08 -51.95
C SER A 435 46.21 40.24 -53.08
N GLY A 436 45.71 41.46 -53.29
CA GLY A 436 44.60 41.75 -54.20
C GLY A 436 44.87 41.50 -55.68
N GLU A 437 43.80 41.16 -56.41
CA GLU A 437 43.71 41.24 -57.86
C GLU A 437 42.39 41.94 -58.27
N VAL A 438 42.40 42.56 -59.46
CA VAL A 438 41.73 43.82 -59.81
C VAL A 438 40.39 43.65 -60.60
N VAL A 439 39.39 44.43 -60.17
CA VAL A 439 38.07 44.93 -60.71
C VAL A 439 37.99 45.08 -62.26
N PRO A 440 36.84 44.89 -63.01
CA PRO A 440 35.68 45.83 -62.99
C PRO A 440 34.25 45.46 -63.49
N GLY A 441 33.24 46.13 -62.90
CA GLY A 441 32.28 46.95 -63.67
C GLY A 441 30.77 46.58 -63.73
N ASN A 442 29.95 47.53 -63.22
CA ASN A 442 28.62 47.97 -63.72
C ASN A 442 27.41 47.00 -63.57
N THR A 443 26.13 47.38 -63.39
CA THR A 443 25.37 48.65 -63.32
C THR A 443 23.99 48.28 -62.77
N GLY A 444 23.28 49.20 -62.11
CA GLY A 444 21.99 48.91 -61.48
C GLY A 444 20.80 48.77 -62.42
N THR A 445 19.65 48.39 -61.84
CA THR A 445 18.31 48.90 -62.14
C THR A 445 17.34 48.50 -61.03
N THR A 446 16.45 49.43 -60.71
CA THR A 446 15.29 49.33 -59.82
C THR A 446 14.10 48.58 -60.44
N GLN A 447 13.33 47.92 -59.56
CA GLN A 447 11.87 47.63 -59.61
C GLN A 447 11.40 46.36 -60.37
N PRO A 448 10.28 45.66 -60.01
CA PRO A 448 9.27 45.87 -58.95
C PRO A 448 9.07 44.72 -57.94
N ALA A 449 8.34 45.05 -56.88
CA ALA A 449 7.57 44.10 -56.10
C ALA A 449 6.61 43.31 -57.01
N ASN A 450 6.72 41.97 -56.97
CA ASN A 450 5.63 41.12 -57.37
C ASN A 450 5.49 40.01 -56.33
N ASN A 451 4.40 40.08 -55.57
CA ASN A 451 3.92 38.98 -54.76
C ASN A 451 3.51 37.87 -55.73
N THR A 452 4.37 36.88 -55.86
CA THR A 452 3.97 35.57 -56.38
C THR A 452 4.69 34.57 -55.52
N GLU A 453 3.90 33.96 -54.65
CA GLU A 453 4.14 32.73 -53.91
C GLU A 453 5.15 31.86 -54.66
N SER A 454 6.41 31.93 -54.23
CA SER A 454 7.46 31.13 -54.82
C SER A 454 7.25 29.72 -54.32
N GLU A 455 6.80 28.82 -55.19
CA GLU A 455 6.98 27.39 -54.95
C GLU A 455 8.43 27.16 -54.49
N PRO A 456 8.62 26.49 -53.35
CA PRO A 456 9.94 26.32 -52.81
C PRO A 456 10.76 25.51 -53.82
N ARG A 457 11.99 25.98 -54.14
CA ARG A 457 12.97 25.25 -54.97
C ARG A 457 13.46 23.93 -54.33
N HIS A 458 12.80 23.50 -53.27
CA HIS A 458 13.01 22.31 -52.49
C HIS A 458 11.65 21.88 -51.94
N VAL A 459 11.49 20.63 -51.53
CA VAL A 459 10.31 20.22 -50.78
C VAL A 459 10.44 20.82 -49.38
N CYS A 460 9.53 21.70 -48.98
CA CYS A 460 9.57 22.29 -47.65
C CYS A 460 9.33 21.23 -46.58
N SER A 461 10.34 21.01 -45.73
CA SER A 461 10.20 20.27 -44.48
C SER A 461 10.03 21.27 -43.34
N PHE A 462 8.92 21.20 -42.62
CA PHE A 462 8.57 22.12 -41.54
C PHE A 462 8.77 21.46 -40.19
N GLU A 463 9.37 22.20 -39.27
CA GLU A 463 9.59 21.77 -37.88
C GLU A 463 9.26 22.91 -36.93
N TRP A 464 8.81 22.55 -35.73
CA TRP A 464 8.63 23.52 -34.65
C TRP A 464 10.00 23.88 -34.07
N VAL A 465 10.36 25.16 -34.15
CA VAL A 465 11.64 25.68 -33.68
C VAL A 465 11.38 26.79 -32.67
N ILE A 466 11.96 26.67 -31.48
CA ILE A 466 11.97 27.76 -30.50
C ILE A 466 12.84 28.89 -31.05
N THR A 467 12.23 30.02 -31.37
CA THR A 467 12.93 31.21 -31.89
C THR A 467 13.15 32.28 -30.83
N LEU A 468 12.42 32.20 -29.73
CA LEU A 468 12.66 32.99 -28.52
C LEU A 468 12.44 32.12 -27.28
N ASP A 469 13.45 31.99 -26.42
CA ASP A 469 13.29 31.29 -25.15
C ASP A 469 12.40 32.11 -24.17
N PRO A 470 11.50 31.47 -23.41
CA PRO A 470 10.75 32.16 -22.37
C PRO A 470 11.69 32.61 -21.24
N THR A 471 11.38 33.76 -20.64
CA THR A 471 12.08 34.27 -19.46
C THR A 471 11.10 34.45 -18.30
N THR A 472 11.59 34.68 -17.08
CA THR A 472 10.76 34.85 -15.87
C THR A 472 9.81 36.06 -15.92
N GLY A 473 9.81 36.85 -16.99
CA GLY A 473 8.91 37.99 -17.19
C GLY A 473 8.40 38.20 -18.62
N ALA A 474 8.71 37.30 -19.56
CA ALA A 474 8.25 37.39 -20.94
C ALA A 474 8.09 36.00 -21.56
N ASP A 475 7.01 35.82 -22.32
CA ASP A 475 6.77 34.59 -23.07
C ASP A 475 7.86 34.39 -24.14
N GLY A 476 8.21 33.13 -24.37
CA GLY A 476 9.00 32.69 -25.52
C GLY A 476 8.12 32.54 -26.76
N LEU A 477 8.72 32.11 -27.86
CA LEU A 477 8.05 31.92 -29.14
C LEU A 477 8.62 30.67 -29.81
N GLU A 478 7.74 29.75 -30.19
CA GLU A 478 8.06 28.65 -31.10
C GLU A 478 7.34 28.85 -32.43
N GLU A 479 8.06 28.59 -33.53
CA GLU A 479 7.58 28.81 -34.89
C GLU A 479 7.70 27.53 -35.70
N TYR A 480 6.59 27.10 -36.31
CA TYR A 480 6.55 26.02 -37.29
C TYR A 480 7.10 26.55 -38.60
N LYS A 481 8.40 26.35 -38.83
CA LYS A 481 9.10 26.95 -39.96
C LYS A 481 9.83 25.93 -40.79
N CYS A 482 9.93 26.21 -42.09
CA CYS A 482 10.67 25.35 -42.99
C CYS A 482 12.16 25.46 -42.71
N THR A 483 12.81 24.33 -42.44
CA THR A 483 14.24 24.27 -42.13
C THR A 483 15.13 24.59 -43.33
N GLY A 484 14.60 24.50 -44.56
CA GLY A 484 15.30 24.80 -45.80
C GLY A 484 15.24 26.27 -46.24
N CYS A 485 14.08 26.93 -46.14
CA CYS A 485 13.90 28.31 -46.60
C CYS A 485 13.47 29.32 -45.53
N GLY A 486 13.19 28.88 -44.31
CA GLY A 486 12.80 29.75 -43.20
C GLY A 486 11.37 30.29 -43.26
N VAL A 487 10.53 29.83 -44.21
CA VAL A 487 9.11 30.19 -44.26
C VAL A 487 8.40 29.71 -42.98
N VAL A 488 7.77 30.62 -42.25
CA VAL A 488 6.99 30.32 -41.04
C VAL A 488 5.53 30.08 -41.45
N GLN A 489 4.97 28.94 -41.05
CA GLN A 489 3.55 28.60 -41.24
C GLN A 489 2.71 28.94 -40.01
N GLU A 490 3.26 28.75 -38.81
CA GLU A 490 2.53 28.94 -37.56
C GLU A 490 3.48 29.41 -36.44
N SER A 491 2.98 30.18 -35.48
CA SER A 491 3.77 30.66 -34.33
C SER A 491 2.95 30.54 -33.04
N HIS A 492 3.48 29.86 -32.03
CA HIS A 492 2.86 29.69 -30.71
C HIS A 492 3.70 30.34 -29.61
N PRO A 493 3.09 31.10 -28.68
CA PRO A 493 3.80 31.65 -27.54
C PRO A 493 4.10 30.55 -26.51
N ILE A 494 5.34 30.51 -26.01
CA ILE A 494 5.74 29.66 -24.89
C ILE A 494 5.54 30.47 -23.59
N PRO A 495 4.63 30.08 -22.68
CA PRO A 495 4.36 30.91 -21.50
C PRO A 495 5.58 31.12 -20.60
N ALA A 496 5.75 32.33 -20.08
CA ALA A 496 6.81 32.71 -19.12
C ALA A 496 6.86 31.79 -17.88
N SER A 497 5.72 31.19 -17.51
CA SER A 497 5.64 30.21 -16.42
C SER A 497 6.54 28.99 -16.62
N VAL A 498 6.85 28.62 -17.87
CA VAL A 498 7.76 27.51 -18.19
C VAL A 498 9.20 27.84 -17.76
N ALA A 499 9.63 29.10 -17.89
CA ALA A 499 10.94 29.54 -17.43
C ALA A 499 11.05 29.53 -15.90
N VAL A 500 9.98 29.92 -15.19
CA VAL A 500 9.91 29.91 -13.72
C VAL A 500 10.02 28.47 -13.19
N VAL A 501 9.32 27.52 -13.81
CA VAL A 501 9.39 26.09 -13.42
C VAL A 501 10.80 25.54 -13.65
N LYS A 502 11.44 25.88 -14.78
CA LYS A 502 12.82 25.46 -15.09
C LYS A 502 13.85 26.06 -14.10
N ASP A 503 13.73 27.35 -13.77
CA ASP A 503 14.64 28.01 -12.81
C ASP A 503 14.50 27.43 -11.39
N PHE A 504 13.27 27.24 -10.91
CA PHE A 504 13.03 26.64 -9.60
C PHE A 504 13.60 25.21 -9.54
N TYR A 505 13.26 24.37 -10.51
CA TYR A 505 13.80 23.02 -10.57
C TYR A 505 15.34 23.01 -10.63
N GLY A 506 15.95 23.88 -11.46
CA GLY A 506 17.40 24.01 -11.56
C GLY A 506 18.05 24.25 -10.19
N LYS A 507 17.51 25.18 -9.40
CA LYS A 507 17.99 25.47 -8.03
C LYS A 507 17.85 24.30 -7.06
N VAL A 508 16.77 23.52 -7.16
CA VAL A 508 16.60 22.30 -6.35
C VAL A 508 17.61 21.23 -6.76
N LYS A 509 17.82 21.05 -8.06
CA LYS A 509 18.76 20.05 -8.61
C LYS A 509 20.22 20.37 -8.29
N GLU A 510 20.61 21.64 -8.36
CA GLU A 510 21.98 22.11 -8.12
C GLU A 510 22.30 22.36 -6.65
N ALA A 511 21.32 22.21 -5.75
CA ALA A 511 21.50 22.39 -4.32
C ALA A 511 22.56 21.40 -3.77
N PRO A 512 23.47 21.86 -2.88
CA PRO A 512 24.42 20.97 -2.20
C PRO A 512 23.72 19.81 -1.50
N GLU A 513 24.39 18.65 -1.41
CA GLU A 513 23.86 17.50 -0.65
C GLU A 513 23.51 17.89 0.78
N LYS A 514 22.30 17.56 1.24
CA LYS A 514 21.78 17.96 2.56
C LYS A 514 21.73 19.47 2.80
N GLY A 515 21.76 20.26 1.72
CA GLY A 515 21.75 21.71 1.76
C GLY A 515 20.36 22.30 1.99
N SER A 516 20.30 23.63 1.96
CA SER A 516 19.04 24.37 1.95
C SER A 516 19.07 25.45 0.88
N ILE A 517 17.94 25.67 0.22
CA ILE A 517 17.78 26.72 -0.79
C ILE A 517 16.59 27.61 -0.44
N ALA A 518 16.67 28.87 -0.87
CA ALA A 518 15.57 29.81 -0.83
C ALA A 518 15.17 30.20 -2.25
N TYR A 519 13.87 30.17 -2.55
CA TYR A 519 13.30 30.52 -3.83
C TYR A 519 12.23 31.60 -3.65
N ASP A 520 12.34 32.70 -4.40
CA ASP A 520 11.32 33.74 -4.43
C ASP A 520 10.44 33.51 -5.67
N SER A 521 9.19 33.07 -5.46
CA SER A 521 8.23 32.87 -6.54
C SER A 521 7.44 34.14 -6.85
N GLY A 522 7.70 35.25 -6.15
CA GLY A 522 7.01 36.53 -6.35
C GLY A 522 5.50 36.37 -6.26
N LYS A 523 4.78 36.77 -7.30
CA LYS A 523 3.30 36.69 -7.34
C LYS A 523 2.76 35.31 -7.72
N LEU A 524 3.62 34.33 -8.01
CA LEU A 524 3.18 32.94 -8.21
C LEU A 524 3.03 32.30 -6.84
N PHE A 525 1.78 32.13 -6.41
CA PHE A 525 1.41 31.54 -5.11
C PHE A 525 0.95 30.07 -5.23
N THR A 526 1.24 29.45 -6.37
CA THR A 526 0.94 28.04 -6.66
C THR A 526 2.21 27.25 -6.98
N ILE A 527 2.16 25.95 -6.81
CA ILE A 527 3.22 24.98 -7.07
C ILE A 527 2.62 23.75 -7.77
N SER A 528 3.27 23.28 -8.84
CA SER A 528 2.83 22.09 -9.58
C SER A 528 3.33 20.79 -8.95
N ASP A 529 2.62 19.71 -9.23
CA ASP A 529 3.04 18.34 -8.96
C ASP A 529 4.44 18.03 -9.50
N TYR A 530 4.83 18.59 -10.64
CA TYR A 530 6.15 18.45 -11.23
C TYR A 530 7.23 18.97 -10.29
N ILE A 531 7.09 20.20 -9.76
CA ILE A 531 8.08 20.76 -8.83
C ILE A 531 8.07 19.98 -7.51
N LEU A 532 6.89 19.60 -7.00
CA LEU A 532 6.77 18.78 -5.80
C LEU A 532 7.46 17.42 -5.96
N LYS A 533 7.34 16.79 -7.13
CA LYS A 533 8.02 15.54 -7.48
C LYS A 533 9.54 15.72 -7.51
N LYS A 534 10.02 16.83 -8.08
CA LYS A 534 11.46 17.15 -8.10
C LYS A 534 12.03 17.44 -6.72
N MET A 535 11.25 18.08 -5.84
CA MET A 535 11.60 18.25 -4.44
C MET A 535 11.59 16.91 -3.68
N ALA A 536 10.67 16.00 -4.01
CA ALA A 536 10.66 14.65 -3.45
C ALA A 536 11.86 13.80 -3.93
N GLU A 537 12.31 13.95 -5.18
CA GLU A 537 13.54 13.32 -5.70
C GLU A 537 14.80 13.81 -4.96
N ARG A 538 14.83 15.10 -4.57
CA ARG A 538 15.87 15.72 -3.73
C ARG A 538 15.41 15.90 -2.28
N ASN A 539 14.88 14.83 -1.69
CA ASN A 539 14.37 14.82 -0.32
C ASN A 539 15.44 15.19 0.74
N ASP A 540 16.72 15.14 0.37
CA ASP A 540 17.82 15.59 1.20
C ASP A 540 17.89 17.12 1.37
N VAL A 541 17.22 17.91 0.50
CA VAL A 541 17.33 19.37 0.47
C VAL A 541 16.13 20.03 1.16
N ALA A 542 16.39 20.99 2.04
CA ALA A 542 15.35 21.85 2.58
C ALA A 542 15.07 23.03 1.63
N VAL A 543 13.80 23.26 1.27
CA VAL A 543 13.40 24.31 0.33
C VAL A 543 12.52 25.34 1.02
N THR A 544 12.96 26.60 1.05
CA THR A 544 12.15 27.72 1.50
C THR A 544 11.59 28.46 0.30
N VAL A 545 10.27 28.58 0.20
CA VAL A 545 9.62 29.34 -0.88
C VAL A 545 8.98 30.60 -0.31
N MET A 546 9.38 31.75 -0.84
CA MET A 546 8.82 33.07 -0.53
C MET A 546 7.87 33.48 -1.64
N PHE A 547 6.69 33.98 -1.29
CA PHE A 547 5.66 34.34 -2.26
C PHE A 547 4.76 35.47 -1.75
N GLU A 548 4.13 36.17 -2.67
CA GLU A 548 3.17 37.25 -2.40
C GLU A 548 1.75 36.78 -2.74
N TYR A 549 0.84 36.86 -1.77
CA TYR A 549 -0.58 36.55 -1.95
C TYR A 549 -1.42 37.65 -1.30
N GLN A 550 -2.38 38.22 -2.05
CA GLN A 550 -3.20 39.35 -1.58
C GLN A 550 -2.38 40.54 -1.05
N ASN A 551 -1.31 40.93 -1.78
CA ASN A 551 -0.37 41.99 -1.42
C ASN A 551 0.34 41.81 -0.06
N LYS A 552 0.41 40.58 0.45
CA LYS A 552 1.16 40.20 1.65
C LYS A 552 2.21 39.15 1.30
N LYS A 553 3.39 39.28 1.91
CA LYS A 553 4.48 38.33 1.72
C LYS A 553 4.38 37.18 2.72
N TYR A 554 4.59 35.98 2.23
CA TYR A 554 4.55 34.74 2.98
C TYR A 554 5.77 33.90 2.64
N GLN A 555 6.06 32.94 3.51
CA GLN A 555 7.00 31.88 3.24
C GLN A 555 6.47 30.52 3.71
N ILE A 556 6.85 29.48 2.99
CA ILE A 556 6.65 28.07 3.35
C ILE A 556 7.99 27.35 3.32
N ILE A 557 8.23 26.47 4.29
CA ILE A 557 9.44 25.67 4.36
C ILE A 557 9.05 24.20 4.16
N PHE A 558 9.64 23.58 3.14
CA PHE A 558 9.61 22.14 2.92
C PHE A 558 10.91 21.56 3.50
N PRO A 559 10.87 20.91 4.67
CA PRO A 559 12.08 20.40 5.31
C PRO A 559 12.64 19.19 4.55
N ALA A 560 13.95 18.96 4.67
CA ALA A 560 14.54 17.69 4.25
C ALA A 560 13.91 16.53 5.02
N GLY A 561 13.71 15.37 4.39
CA GLY A 561 12.99 14.24 4.99
C GLY A 561 11.47 14.29 4.87
N LEU A 562 10.89 15.31 4.20
CA LEU A 562 9.43 15.48 4.11
C LEU A 562 8.78 14.37 3.28
N ASP A 563 7.67 13.81 3.76
CA ASP A 563 6.84 12.90 2.97
C ASP A 563 5.87 13.68 2.08
N TYR A 564 6.06 13.57 0.76
CA TYR A 564 5.23 14.23 -0.26
C TYR A 564 4.04 13.37 -0.74
N SER A 565 3.86 12.15 -0.21
CA SER A 565 2.85 11.20 -0.67
C SER A 565 1.42 11.77 -0.72
N ALA A 566 1.07 12.64 0.24
CA ALA A 566 -0.26 13.24 0.35
C ALA A 566 -0.62 14.23 -0.78
N VAL A 567 0.38 14.77 -1.51
CA VAL A 567 0.18 15.72 -2.63
C VAL A 567 0.63 15.16 -3.98
N LEU A 568 1.27 14.00 -4.00
CA LEU A 568 1.74 13.34 -5.23
C LEU A 568 0.89 12.12 -5.63
N ASN A 569 0.08 11.58 -4.72
CA ASN A 569 -0.78 10.43 -4.99
C ASN A 569 -2.26 10.79 -5.19
N ASP A 570 -2.58 12.07 -5.31
CA ASP A 570 -3.95 12.53 -5.53
C ASP A 570 -4.16 13.05 -6.97
N GLU A 571 -5.37 13.52 -7.28
CA GLU A 571 -5.74 13.91 -8.64
C GLU A 571 -5.38 15.37 -8.99
N GLU A 572 -4.89 16.15 -8.01
CA GLU A 572 -4.57 17.58 -8.18
C GLU A 572 -3.14 17.76 -8.74
N SER A 573 -3.02 18.36 -9.92
CA SER A 573 -1.72 18.64 -10.55
C SER A 573 -1.13 20.01 -10.16
N MET A 574 -1.89 20.84 -9.45
CA MET A 574 -1.44 22.17 -9.00
C MET A 574 -2.04 22.56 -7.66
N TYR A 575 -1.20 23.10 -6.78
CA TYR A 575 -1.56 23.49 -5.43
C TYR A 575 -1.28 24.96 -5.18
N GLY A 576 -2.17 25.66 -4.50
CA GLY A 576 -1.76 26.87 -3.77
C GLY A 576 -0.85 26.50 -2.60
N TYR A 577 0.13 27.33 -2.25
CA TYR A 577 1.06 27.02 -1.15
C TYR A 577 0.34 26.75 0.20
N PHE A 578 -0.76 27.44 0.48
CA PHE A 578 -1.61 27.16 1.65
C PHE A 578 -2.27 25.77 1.58
N GLY A 579 -2.70 25.33 0.40
CA GLY A 579 -3.30 24.01 0.19
C GLY A 579 -2.28 22.88 0.29
N ALA A 580 -1.11 23.06 -0.34
CA ALA A 580 0.02 22.13 -0.19
C ALA A 580 0.44 22.02 1.28
N ALA A 581 0.53 23.15 2.00
CA ALA A 581 0.88 23.15 3.42
C ALA A 581 -0.12 22.35 4.26
N ALA A 582 -1.42 22.51 4.03
CA ALA A 582 -2.45 21.79 4.77
C ALA A 582 -2.37 20.27 4.56
N LYS A 583 -2.15 19.81 3.32
CA LYS A 583 -2.02 18.38 3.01
C LYS A 583 -0.73 17.76 3.54
N LEU A 584 0.36 18.54 3.56
CA LEU A 584 1.69 18.09 4.02
C LEU A 584 1.95 18.33 5.52
N GLY A 585 0.97 18.88 6.25
CA GLY A 585 1.15 19.23 7.66
C GLY A 585 2.17 20.36 7.91
N LEU A 586 2.43 21.20 6.91
CA LEU A 586 3.35 22.34 6.99
C LEU A 586 2.63 23.61 7.45
N LYS A 587 3.41 24.63 7.81
CA LYS A 587 2.89 25.96 8.15
C LYS A 587 3.38 26.99 7.15
N VAL A 588 2.46 27.80 6.66
CA VAL A 588 2.78 29.05 5.96
C VAL A 588 2.91 30.15 7.02
N SER A 589 4.00 30.89 6.96
CA SER A 589 4.30 32.01 7.86
C SER A 589 4.27 33.32 7.08
N GLY A 590 3.78 34.40 7.71
CA GLY A 590 3.98 35.75 7.16
C GLY A 590 5.47 36.09 7.22
N GLN A 591 5.97 36.71 6.15
CA GLN A 591 7.36 37.14 6.08
C GLN A 591 7.59 38.44 6.86
#